data_AF-A0A241PZF8-F1
#
_entry.id   AF-A0A241PZF8-F1
#
_cell.length_a   1.000
_cell.length_b   1.000
_cell.length_c   1.000
_cell.angle_alpha   90.00
_cell.angle_beta   90.00
_cell.angle_gamma   90.00
#
_symmetry.space_group_name_H-M   'P 1'
#
loop_
_entity.id
_entity.type
_entity.pdbx_description
1 polymer ?
#
loop_
_entity_poly.entity_id
_entity_poly.type
_entity_poly.pdbx_seq_one_letter_code
_entity_poly.pdbx_strand_id
1 'polypeptide(L)'
;MKKILILGIVAVALTACTDVKVPFMSSAKTESSSSSSTSIFASLKEQLNGREFFIVTDGYNKKASIGFQGDRVYGFSGINRYFGDYQVSGGKLVFGEFGLTRMGGSQDEMTKELQFLDLLKNNKSVKLSGGTLTLISNEGIELVFKDPKAVNIEAK
;
A
#
# COMPACT_ATOMS: atom_id res chain seq x y z
N MET A 1 22.49 14.78 50.77
CA MET A 1 23.42 13.69 51.16
C MET A 1 23.26 12.59 50.10
N LYS A 2 24.28 12.24 49.29
CA LYS A 2 25.17 11.07 49.48
C LYS A 2 24.40 9.85 50.04
N LYS A 3 24.43 8.67 49.39
CA LYS A 3 25.62 8.01 48.81
C LYS A 3 25.39 7.48 47.38
N ILE A 4 26.45 7.48 46.57
CA ILE A 4 26.63 6.60 45.40
C ILE A 4 27.60 5.50 45.85
N LEU A 5 27.39 4.25 45.42
CA LEU A 5 28.34 3.16 45.64
C LEU A 5 28.98 2.74 44.31
N ILE A 6 30.31 2.65 44.30
CA ILE A 6 31.14 2.19 43.19
C ILE A 6 32.02 1.06 43.71
N LEU A 7 31.92 -0.12 43.10
CA LEU A 7 32.86 -1.25 43.21
C LEU A 7 32.48 -2.26 42.09
N GLY A 8 33.40 -2.93 41.39
CA GLY A 8 34.86 -2.83 41.41
C GLY A 8 35.48 -3.61 40.24
N ILE A 9 36.58 -3.08 39.70
CA ILE A 9 37.35 -3.54 38.54
C ILE A 9 37.72 -5.04 38.57
N VAL A 10 37.65 -5.71 37.42
CA VAL A 10 38.63 -6.74 37.01
C VAL A 10 39.04 -6.45 35.56
N ALA A 11 40.34 -6.52 35.27
CA ALA A 11 40.88 -6.38 33.92
C ALA A 11 41.79 -7.58 33.60
N VAL A 12 41.73 -8.06 32.36
CA VAL A 12 42.66 -9.03 31.79
C VAL A 12 43.00 -8.60 30.37
N ALA A 13 44.28 -8.52 30.05
CA ALA A 13 44.79 -8.30 28.70
C ALA A 13 45.84 -9.37 28.38
N LEU A 14 45.75 -9.97 27.20
CA LEU A 14 46.73 -10.90 26.64
C LEU A 14 46.92 -10.62 25.14
N THR A 15 48.02 -11.12 24.58
CA THR A 15 48.72 -10.54 23.42
C THR A 15 48.62 -11.34 22.10
N ALA A 16 49.15 -10.76 21.02
CA ALA A 16 49.27 -11.29 19.65
C ALA A 16 50.25 -12.51 19.55
N CYS A 17 50.51 -13.19 18.41
CA CYS A 17 50.21 -12.95 16.97
C CYS A 17 49.46 -14.16 16.32
N THR A 18 49.53 -14.58 15.04
CA THR A 18 50.49 -14.49 13.90
C THR A 18 49.79 -14.23 12.53
N ASP A 19 50.49 -14.41 11.40
CA ASP A 19 50.04 -14.23 10.00
C ASP A 19 50.13 -15.56 9.21
N VAL A 20 49.17 -15.85 8.32
CA VAL A 20 49.23 -16.92 7.29
C VAL A 20 48.53 -16.42 6.02
N LYS A 21 49.06 -16.78 4.83
CA LYS A 21 48.86 -16.02 3.58
C LYS A 21 48.43 -16.88 2.37
N VAL A 22 47.49 -16.33 1.56
CA VAL A 22 47.05 -16.67 0.17
C VAL A 22 46.47 -18.08 -0.12
N PRO A 23 45.80 -18.33 -1.27
CA PRO A 23 44.94 -17.45 -2.12
C PRO A 23 43.60 -18.09 -2.58
N PHE A 24 42.58 -17.29 -2.94
CA PHE A 24 41.78 -17.56 -4.17
C PHE A 24 41.00 -16.34 -4.71
N MET A 25 40.34 -16.51 -5.86
CA MET A 25 39.88 -15.49 -6.80
C MET A 25 38.47 -14.92 -6.57
N SER A 26 38.35 -13.62 -6.84
CA SER A 26 37.29 -12.85 -7.55
C SER A 26 35.83 -13.36 -7.71
N SER A 27 34.94 -12.37 -7.89
CA SER A 27 33.52 -12.45 -8.33
C SER A 27 32.48 -12.84 -7.28
N ALA A 28 31.28 -12.25 -7.27
CA ALA A 28 30.80 -11.02 -7.91
C ALA A 28 29.53 -10.48 -7.19
N LYS A 29 29.16 -9.22 -7.48
CA LYS A 29 27.88 -8.54 -7.23
C LYS A 29 27.02 -9.01 -6.03
N THR A 30 26.87 -8.11 -5.07
CA THR A 30 25.61 -7.95 -4.34
C THR A 30 24.49 -7.57 -5.32
N GLU A 31 23.62 -8.50 -5.70
CA GLU A 31 22.30 -8.21 -6.28
C GLU A 31 21.35 -8.00 -5.08
N SER A 32 20.80 -6.81 -4.78
CA SER A 32 20.50 -5.61 -5.59
C SER A 32 19.44 -5.79 -6.67
N SER A 33 18.49 -6.69 -6.42
CA SER A 33 17.20 -6.79 -7.12
C SER A 33 16.21 -5.67 -6.72
N SER A 34 16.68 -4.42 -6.65
CA SER A 34 15.90 -3.24 -6.23
C SER A 34 15.46 -2.33 -7.38
N SER A 35 15.92 -2.58 -8.61
CA SER A 35 15.70 -1.73 -9.79
C SER A 35 14.40 -2.00 -10.56
N SER A 36 13.68 -3.08 -10.25
CA SER A 36 12.43 -3.49 -10.93
C SER A 36 11.15 -2.96 -10.28
N SER A 37 11.20 -2.53 -9.02
CA SER A 37 10.02 -2.06 -8.28
C SER A 37 9.48 -0.74 -8.85
N THR A 38 10.36 0.20 -9.20
CA THR A 38 10.00 1.50 -9.76
C THR A 38 9.23 1.39 -11.07
N SER A 39 9.60 0.48 -11.98
CA SER A 39 8.90 0.27 -13.25
C SER A 39 7.56 -0.47 -13.10
N ILE A 40 7.44 -1.35 -12.10
CA ILE A 40 6.16 -1.99 -11.74
C ILE A 40 5.18 -0.98 -11.13
N PHE A 41 5.66 -0.03 -10.32
CA PHE A 41 4.80 1.00 -9.71
C PHE A 41 4.47 2.15 -10.67
N ALA A 42 5.38 2.50 -11.58
CA ALA A 42 5.06 3.37 -12.71
C ALA A 42 3.97 2.76 -13.59
N SER A 43 4.15 1.50 -14.04
CA SER A 43 3.16 0.84 -14.90
C SER A 43 1.81 0.62 -14.21
N LEU A 44 1.75 0.34 -12.90
CA LEU A 44 0.46 0.31 -12.19
C LEU A 44 -0.22 1.68 -12.17
N LYS A 45 0.51 2.77 -11.93
CA LYS A 45 -0.05 4.13 -11.92
C LYS A 45 -0.59 4.52 -13.30
N GLU A 46 0.15 4.18 -14.36
CA GLU A 46 -0.27 4.34 -15.76
C GLU A 46 -1.51 3.50 -16.08
N GLN A 47 -1.57 2.24 -15.62
CA GLN A 47 -2.71 1.34 -15.82
C GLN A 47 -3.98 1.68 -15.02
N LEU A 48 -3.88 2.55 -14.00
CA LEU A 48 -5.02 3.08 -13.24
C LEU A 48 -5.53 4.42 -13.82
N ASN A 49 -4.64 5.23 -14.41
CA ASN A 49 -4.93 6.58 -14.87
C ASN A 49 -6.09 6.64 -15.89
N GLY A 50 -7.08 7.50 -15.65
CA GLY A 50 -8.24 7.70 -16.51
C GLY A 50 -9.36 6.66 -16.33
N ARG A 51 -9.25 5.76 -15.35
CA ARG A 51 -10.21 4.67 -15.09
C ARG A 51 -11.00 4.91 -13.80
N GLU A 52 -12.20 4.33 -13.74
CA GLU A 52 -13.04 4.26 -12.55
C GLU A 52 -13.54 2.83 -12.39
N PHE A 53 -13.43 2.31 -11.18
CA PHE A 53 -13.80 0.94 -10.80
C PHE A 53 -14.92 0.98 -9.76
N PHE A 54 -15.94 0.15 -9.91
CA PHE A 54 -17.10 0.07 -9.01
C PHE A 54 -17.01 -1.17 -8.12
N ILE A 55 -17.42 -1.04 -6.85
CA ILE A 55 -17.26 -2.12 -5.87
C ILE A 55 -18.15 -3.33 -6.22
N VAL A 56 -17.59 -4.53 -6.05
CA VAL A 56 -18.30 -5.81 -6.14
C VAL A 56 -18.23 -6.64 -4.85
N THR A 57 -17.43 -6.23 -3.85
CA THR A 57 -17.52 -6.76 -2.48
C THR A 57 -18.89 -6.43 -1.87
N ASP A 58 -19.58 -7.44 -1.33
CA ASP A 58 -20.87 -7.28 -0.67
C ASP A 58 -20.81 -6.46 0.63
N GLY A 59 -21.99 -6.05 1.12
CA GLY A 59 -22.16 -5.22 2.32
C GLY A 59 -22.13 -3.71 2.05
N TYR A 60 -21.39 -3.27 1.03
CA TYR A 60 -21.27 -1.87 0.60
C TYR A 60 -22.37 -1.43 -0.39
N ASN A 61 -22.45 -0.11 -0.63
CA ASN A 61 -23.33 0.43 -1.67
C ASN A 61 -22.78 0.04 -3.06
N LYS A 62 -23.59 -0.63 -3.90
CA LYS A 62 -23.18 -1.09 -5.25
C LYS A 62 -22.86 0.03 -6.26
N LYS A 63 -23.07 1.29 -5.89
CA LYS A 63 -22.63 2.48 -6.64
C LYS A 63 -21.31 3.07 -6.15
N ALA A 64 -20.74 2.55 -5.05
CA ALA A 64 -19.47 3.04 -4.54
C ALA A 64 -18.33 2.74 -5.54
N SER A 65 -17.44 3.70 -5.70
CA SER A 65 -16.42 3.69 -6.76
C SER A 65 -15.08 4.24 -6.28
N ILE A 66 -14.04 3.88 -7.02
CA ILE A 66 -12.71 4.48 -6.93
C ILE A 66 -12.18 4.72 -8.34
N GLY A 67 -11.79 5.95 -8.64
CA GLY A 67 -11.25 6.37 -9.92
C GLY A 67 -10.00 7.23 -9.77
N PHE A 68 -9.16 7.22 -10.80
CA PHE A 68 -7.81 7.78 -10.74
C PHE A 68 -7.54 8.69 -11.94
N GLN A 69 -6.91 9.84 -11.71
CA GLN A 69 -6.51 10.78 -12.75
C GLN A 69 -5.20 11.47 -12.36
N GLY A 70 -4.09 11.10 -13.01
CA GLY A 70 -2.75 11.53 -12.64
C GLY A 70 -2.41 11.14 -11.20
N ASP A 71 -2.17 12.14 -10.36
CA ASP A 71 -1.87 12.00 -8.93
C ASP A 71 -3.13 12.00 -8.04
N ARG A 72 -4.32 12.13 -8.63
CA ARG A 72 -5.58 12.32 -7.90
C ARG A 72 -6.45 11.07 -7.88
N VAL A 73 -7.06 10.80 -6.74
CA VAL A 73 -8.12 9.81 -6.56
C VAL A 73 -9.46 10.50 -6.34
N TYR A 74 -10.54 9.91 -6.82
CA TYR A 74 -11.91 10.35 -6.60
C TYR A 74 -12.85 9.15 -6.52
N GLY A 75 -14.08 9.35 -6.07
CA GLY A 75 -15.11 8.33 -6.16
C GLY A 75 -16.38 8.67 -5.41
N PHE A 76 -17.20 7.64 -5.21
CA PHE A 76 -18.39 7.65 -4.36
C PHE A 76 -18.21 6.66 -3.22
N SER A 77 -18.39 7.09 -1.97
CA SER A 77 -18.14 6.25 -0.77
C SER A 77 -19.41 5.57 -0.21
N GLY A 78 -20.57 5.87 -0.79
CA GLY A 78 -21.85 5.24 -0.44
C GLY A 78 -22.94 6.25 -0.12
N ILE A 79 -22.59 7.39 0.49
CA ILE A 79 -23.43 8.58 0.62
C ILE A 79 -22.80 9.75 -0.13
N ASN A 80 -21.50 9.99 0.12
CA ASN A 80 -20.77 11.15 -0.33
C ASN A 80 -19.90 10.87 -1.55
N ARG A 81 -19.52 11.95 -2.25
CA ARG A 81 -18.37 11.94 -3.15
C ARG A 81 -17.13 12.28 -2.35
N TYR A 82 -16.06 11.54 -2.59
CA TYR A 82 -14.74 11.80 -2.00
C TYR A 82 -13.70 12.08 -3.08
N PHE A 83 -12.65 12.79 -2.70
CA PHE A 83 -11.50 13.06 -3.54
C PHE A 83 -10.26 13.31 -2.69
N GLY A 84 -9.07 13.10 -3.26
CA GLY A 84 -7.80 13.36 -2.61
C GLY A 84 -6.65 13.10 -3.57
N ASP A 85 -5.44 13.09 -3.04
CA ASP A 85 -4.24 12.72 -3.79
C ASP A 85 -3.76 11.33 -3.38
N TYR A 86 -3.10 10.62 -4.29
CA TYR A 86 -2.60 9.26 -4.06
C TYR A 86 -1.25 9.02 -4.72
N GLN A 87 -0.51 8.05 -4.19
CA GLN A 87 0.73 7.54 -4.76
C GLN A 87 0.73 6.01 -4.77
N VAL A 88 1.46 5.41 -5.70
CA VAL A 88 1.76 3.96 -5.69
C VAL A 88 3.12 3.78 -5.03
N SER A 89 3.19 3.02 -3.94
CA SER A 89 4.46 2.75 -3.23
C SER A 89 4.40 1.44 -2.47
N GLY A 90 5.51 0.69 -2.46
CA GLY A 90 5.65 -0.54 -1.66
C GLY A 90 4.61 -1.63 -1.95
N GLY A 91 4.03 -1.67 -3.15
CA GLY A 91 2.99 -2.64 -3.51
C GLY A 91 1.58 -2.26 -3.04
N LYS A 92 1.37 -1.03 -2.57
CA LYS A 92 0.07 -0.51 -2.11
C LYS A 92 -0.24 0.88 -2.66
N LEU A 93 -1.49 1.33 -2.46
CA LEU A 93 -1.86 2.72 -2.69
C LEU A 93 -1.65 3.51 -1.38
N VAL A 94 -1.04 4.68 -1.47
CA VAL A 94 -0.84 5.60 -0.33
C VAL A 94 -1.70 6.82 -0.59
N PHE A 95 -2.80 6.95 0.15
CA PHE A 95 -3.74 8.06 0.04
C PHE A 95 -3.36 9.19 0.99
N GLY A 96 -3.59 10.43 0.57
CA GLY A 96 -3.59 11.60 1.45
C GLY A 96 -4.85 11.67 2.31
N GLU A 97 -5.19 12.87 2.80
CA GLU A 97 -6.51 13.09 3.39
C GLU A 97 -7.60 13.20 2.31
N PHE A 98 -8.76 12.61 2.59
CA PHE A 98 -9.92 12.71 1.70
C PHE A 98 -10.72 13.98 2.00
N GLY A 99 -10.95 14.80 0.99
CA GLY A 99 -12.06 15.75 0.97
C GLY A 99 -13.36 15.04 0.63
N LEU A 100 -14.46 15.41 1.30
CA LEU A 100 -15.79 14.83 1.08
C LEU A 100 -16.83 15.92 0.80
N THR A 101 -17.91 15.55 0.12
CA THR A 101 -19.19 16.26 0.22
C THR A 101 -19.80 16.10 1.62
N ARG A 102 -20.86 16.86 1.94
CA ARG A 102 -21.54 16.82 3.25
C ARG A 102 -23.03 16.49 3.12
N MET A 103 -23.34 15.40 2.43
CA MET A 103 -24.66 14.78 2.46
C MET A 103 -24.75 13.84 3.67
N GLY A 104 -25.90 13.83 4.35
CA GLY A 104 -26.20 12.86 5.40
C GLY A 104 -26.89 11.62 4.83
N GLY A 105 -26.86 10.53 5.60
CA GLY A 105 -27.62 9.31 5.34
C GLY A 105 -28.15 8.72 6.64
N SER A 106 -28.64 7.48 6.61
CA SER A 106 -28.91 6.72 7.83
C SER A 106 -27.62 6.40 8.60
N GLN A 107 -27.74 6.04 9.89
CA GLN A 107 -26.58 5.69 10.71
C GLN A 107 -25.79 4.53 10.12
N ASP A 108 -26.46 3.53 9.56
CA ASP A 108 -25.84 2.36 8.92
C ASP A 108 -25.05 2.74 7.67
N GLU A 109 -25.60 3.63 6.83
CA GLU A 109 -24.92 4.13 5.63
C GLU A 109 -23.69 4.98 5.99
N MET A 110 -23.79 5.84 7.02
CA MET A 110 -22.66 6.66 7.48
C MET A 110 -21.56 5.79 8.09
N THR A 111 -21.94 4.73 8.82
CA THR A 111 -20.99 3.77 9.39
C THR A 111 -20.26 3.00 8.28
N LYS A 112 -20.97 2.58 7.23
CA LYS A 112 -20.38 1.90 6.06
C LYS A 112 -19.50 2.81 5.20
N GLU A 113 -19.85 4.09 5.07
CA GLU A 113 -19.02 5.09 4.38
C GLU A 113 -17.67 5.29 5.11
N LEU A 114 -17.70 5.43 6.44
CA LEU A 114 -16.48 5.50 7.25
C LEU A 114 -15.64 4.23 7.13
N GLN A 115 -16.26 3.04 7.21
CA GLN A 115 -15.58 1.75 7.05
C GLN A 115 -14.93 1.62 5.67
N PHE A 116 -15.63 1.99 4.59
CA PHE A 116 -15.12 1.94 3.22
C PHE A 116 -13.88 2.83 3.06
N LEU A 117 -13.95 4.08 3.53
CA LEU A 117 -12.85 5.05 3.42
C LEU A 117 -11.64 4.68 4.31
N ASP A 118 -11.88 4.12 5.49
CA ASP A 118 -10.81 3.60 6.34
C ASP A 118 -10.07 2.43 5.69
N LEU A 119 -10.81 1.44 5.15
CA LEU A 119 -10.21 0.29 4.45
C LEU A 119 -9.43 0.69 3.20
N LEU A 120 -9.84 1.75 2.49
CA LEU A 120 -9.01 2.37 1.45
C LEU A 120 -7.72 2.95 2.05
N LYS A 121 -7.81 3.81 3.07
CA LYS A 121 -6.66 4.48 3.69
C LYS A 121 -5.66 3.49 4.32
N ASN A 122 -6.17 2.39 4.88
CA ASN A 122 -5.45 1.33 5.57
C ASN A 122 -5.16 0.10 4.67
N ASN A 123 -5.05 0.26 3.34
CA ASN A 123 -4.63 -0.83 2.46
C ASN A 123 -3.15 -1.22 2.65
N LYS A 124 -2.87 -2.53 2.67
CA LYS A 124 -1.51 -3.11 2.72
C LYS A 124 -0.99 -3.57 1.38
N SER A 125 -1.87 -3.86 0.43
CA SER A 125 -1.52 -4.25 -0.93
C SER A 125 -2.59 -3.91 -1.95
N VAL A 126 -2.17 -3.68 -3.19
CA VAL A 126 -3.01 -3.50 -4.38
C VAL A 126 -2.64 -4.51 -5.46
N LYS A 127 -3.64 -5.03 -6.17
CA LYS A 127 -3.48 -5.86 -7.36
C LYS A 127 -4.44 -5.40 -8.45
N LEU A 128 -3.94 -5.21 -9.66
CA LEU A 128 -4.74 -4.93 -10.85
C LEU A 128 -4.60 -6.12 -11.82
N SER A 129 -5.72 -6.60 -12.36
CA SER A 129 -5.79 -7.73 -13.27
C SER A 129 -6.87 -7.47 -14.32
N GLY A 130 -6.47 -6.90 -15.46
CA GLY A 130 -7.39 -6.47 -16.52
C GLY A 130 -8.41 -5.45 -16.03
N GLY A 131 -9.67 -5.85 -15.99
CA GLY A 131 -10.78 -5.04 -15.45
C GLY A 131 -10.97 -5.11 -13.92
N THR A 132 -10.18 -5.91 -13.20
CA THR A 132 -10.38 -6.17 -11.76
C THR A 132 -9.31 -5.49 -10.91
N LEU A 133 -9.72 -4.64 -9.97
CA LEU A 133 -8.86 -4.02 -8.97
C LEU A 133 -9.18 -4.62 -7.60
N THR A 134 -8.17 -5.16 -6.92
CA THR A 134 -8.26 -5.68 -5.56
C THR A 134 -7.39 -4.82 -4.64
N LEU A 135 -7.95 -4.40 -3.51
CA LEU A 135 -7.25 -3.80 -2.38
C LEU A 135 -7.45 -4.69 -1.15
N ILE A 136 -6.37 -4.96 -0.41
CA ILE A 136 -6.45 -5.72 0.84
C ILE A 136 -6.05 -4.79 1.99
N SER A 137 -6.86 -4.72 3.05
CA SER A 137 -6.55 -3.91 4.24
C SER A 137 -5.43 -4.51 5.09
N ASN A 138 -4.84 -3.70 5.97
CA ASN A 138 -3.93 -4.15 7.03
C ASN A 138 -4.51 -5.37 7.78
N GLU A 139 -5.79 -5.29 8.15
CA GLU A 139 -6.56 -6.34 8.84
C GLU A 139 -6.83 -7.60 7.98
N GLY A 140 -6.72 -7.50 6.64
CA GLY A 140 -6.93 -8.61 5.71
C GLY A 140 -8.30 -8.64 5.03
N ILE A 141 -9.11 -7.59 5.19
CA ILE A 141 -10.39 -7.44 4.49
C ILE A 141 -10.12 -7.08 3.02
N GLU A 142 -10.80 -7.75 2.09
CA GLU A 142 -10.62 -7.55 0.64
C GLU A 142 -11.73 -6.68 0.04
N LEU A 143 -11.34 -5.56 -0.59
CA LEU A 143 -12.20 -4.73 -1.42
C LEU A 143 -11.89 -5.01 -2.89
N VAL A 144 -12.85 -5.61 -3.60
CA VAL A 144 -12.76 -5.94 -5.02
C VAL A 144 -13.64 -4.98 -5.81
N PHE A 145 -13.10 -4.45 -6.90
CA PHE A 145 -13.77 -3.51 -7.81
C PHE A 145 -13.64 -3.96 -9.27
N LYS A 146 -14.62 -3.62 -10.11
CA LYS A 146 -14.63 -3.88 -11.55
C LYS A 146 -14.71 -2.56 -12.34
N ASP A 147 -13.86 -2.43 -13.35
CA ASP A 147 -13.93 -1.39 -14.39
C ASP A 147 -15.00 -1.80 -15.43
N PRO A 148 -16.10 -1.05 -15.60
CA PRO A 148 -17.18 -1.38 -16.52
C PRO A 148 -16.83 -1.09 -18.00
N LYS A 149 -15.69 -0.44 -18.28
CA LYS A 149 -15.17 -0.17 -19.63
C LYS A 149 -14.08 -1.16 -20.03
N ALA A 150 -13.57 -1.96 -19.09
CA ALA A 150 -12.62 -3.01 -19.41
C ALA A 150 -13.30 -4.08 -20.26
N VAL A 151 -12.83 -4.26 -21.49
CA VAL A 151 -13.23 -5.38 -22.34
C VAL A 151 -12.90 -6.68 -21.61
N ASN A 152 -13.86 -7.62 -21.54
CA ASN A 152 -13.62 -8.95 -21.00
C ASN A 152 -12.69 -9.73 -21.95
N ILE A 153 -11.38 -9.61 -21.74
CA ILE A 153 -10.36 -10.44 -22.39
C ILE A 153 -10.19 -11.75 -21.57
N GLU A 154 -11.30 -12.43 -21.31
CA GLU A 154 -11.37 -13.71 -20.60
C GLU A 154 -12.34 -14.63 -21.37
N ALA A 155 -11.90 -15.86 -21.64
CA ALA A 155 -12.59 -16.93 -22.39
C ALA A 155 -12.87 -16.65 -23.89
N LYS A 156 -11.93 -17.10 -24.75
CA LYS A 156 -12.24 -17.85 -25.97
C LYS A 156 -11.79 -19.30 -25.75
#